data_AF-A0A3D4UBQ1-F1
#
_entry.id   AF-A0A3D4UBQ1-F1
#
_cell.length_a   1.000
_cell.length_b   1.000
_cell.length_c   1.000
_cell.angle_alpha   90.00
_cell.angle_beta   90.00
_cell.angle_gamma   90.00
#
_symmetry.space_group_name_H-M   'P 1'
#
loop_
_entity.id
_entity.type
_entity.pdbx_description
1 polymer ?
#
loop_
_entity_poly.entity_id
_entity_poly.type
_entity_poly.pdbx_seq_one_letter_code
_entity_poly.pdbx_strand_id
1 'polypeptide(L)'
;LTSVFAIVALLAGLYLGWRWLDPLMGIVGAVIILHWAQGLLRDATAQLVDRLPSDELPLFIRQTLESEPATWVTDLHIVRVGSRSYAAVISVFADSPRPPEHYKQLLALRQELVHVSVEIHRH
;
A
#
# COMPACT_ATOMS: atom_id res chain seq x y z
N LEU A 1 -9.53 -27.08 -1.70
CA LEU A 1 -10.88 -27.17 -1.12
C LEU A 1 -12.01 -26.76 -2.09
N THR A 2 -11.69 -26.25 -3.28
CA THR A 2 -12.67 -25.82 -4.29
C THR A 2 -13.46 -26.97 -4.93
N SER A 3 -12.84 -28.15 -5.12
CA SER A 3 -13.49 -29.27 -5.83
C SER A 3 -14.59 -29.99 -5.03
N VAL A 4 -14.44 -30.16 -3.72
CA VAL A 4 -15.44 -30.89 -2.92
C VAL A 4 -16.72 -30.07 -2.78
N PHE A 5 -16.60 -28.75 -2.61
CA PHE A 5 -17.74 -27.85 -2.53
C PHE A 5 -18.51 -27.78 -3.85
N ALA A 6 -17.80 -27.82 -4.99
CA ALA A 6 -18.41 -27.86 -6.31
C ALA A 6 -19.20 -29.16 -6.56
N ILE A 7 -18.68 -30.31 -6.11
CA ILE A 7 -19.35 -31.61 -6.24
C ILE A 7 -20.61 -31.66 -5.36
N VAL A 8 -20.54 -31.14 -4.13
CA VAL A 8 -21.70 -31.05 -3.23
C VAL A 8 -22.77 -30.10 -3.79
N ALA A 9 -22.38 -28.98 -4.40
CA ALA A 9 -23.31 -28.06 -5.05
C ALA A 9 -24.03 -28.69 -6.27
N LEU A 10 -23.30 -29.46 -7.09
CA LEU A 10 -23.87 -30.20 -8.23
C LEU A 10 -24.83 -31.30 -7.78
N LEU A 11 -24.49 -32.05 -6.73
CA LEU A 11 -25.35 -33.10 -6.17
C LEU A 11 -26.60 -32.52 -5.47
N ALA A 12 -26.46 -31.41 -4.75
CA ALA A 12 -27.58 -30.72 -4.12
C ALA A 12 -28.54 -30.12 -5.17
N GLY A 13 -28.02 -29.55 -6.26
CA GLY A 13 -28.83 -29.03 -7.37
C GLY A 13 -29.60 -30.13 -8.12
N LEU A 14 -29.05 -31.35 -8.19
CA LEU A 14 -29.67 -32.48 -8.88
C LEU A 14 -30.82 -33.13 -8.09
N TYR A 15 -30.74 -33.15 -6.75
CA TYR A 15 -31.71 -33.88 -5.89
C TYR A 15 -32.88 -33.04 -5.34
N LEU A 16 -32.83 -31.70 -5.36
CA LEU A 16 -33.74 -30.85 -4.56
C LEU A 16 -34.87 -30.10 -5.29
N GLY A 17 -35.17 -30.38 -6.57
CA GLY A 17 -36.47 -30.03 -7.17
C GLY A 17 -36.88 -28.53 -7.17
N TRP A 18 -36.39 -27.78 -8.16
CA TRP A 18 -36.94 -26.63 -8.92
C TRP A 18 -37.94 -25.57 -8.36
N ARG A 19 -38.36 -25.51 -7.07
CA ARG A 19 -39.12 -24.34 -6.53
C ARG A 19 -38.63 -23.77 -5.21
N TRP A 20 -37.99 -24.57 -4.36
CA TRP A 20 -37.35 -24.11 -3.11
C TRP A 20 -35.86 -23.79 -3.27
N LEU A 21 -35.30 -24.17 -4.43
CA LEU A 21 -33.89 -23.99 -4.75
C LEU A 21 -33.50 -22.51 -4.86
N ASP A 22 -34.40 -21.65 -5.35
CA ASP A 22 -34.13 -20.22 -5.59
C ASP A 22 -33.79 -19.44 -4.30
N PRO A 23 -34.62 -19.46 -3.23
CA PRO A 23 -34.28 -18.77 -1.98
C PRO A 23 -33.11 -19.42 -1.23
N LEU A 24 -32.99 -20.75 -1.28
CA LEU A 24 -31.88 -21.46 -0.62
C LEU A 24 -30.53 -21.16 -1.29
N MET A 25 -30.51 -21.12 -2.63
CA MET A 25 -29.32 -20.71 -3.39
C MET A 25 -28.97 -19.24 -3.15
N GLY A 26 -29.95 -18.36 -2.94
CA GLY A 26 -29.71 -16.99 -2.52
C GLY A 26 -28.95 -16.90 -1.19
N ILE A 27 -29.32 -17.71 -0.19
CA ILE A 27 -28.64 -17.76 1.11
C ILE A 27 -27.22 -18.31 0.97
N VAL A 28 -27.05 -19.41 0.23
CA VAL A 28 -25.71 -20.00 0.00
C VAL A 28 -24.80 -19.01 -0.74
N GLY A 29 -25.32 -18.34 -1.77
CA GLY A 29 -24.60 -17.29 -2.49
C GLY A 29 -24.20 -16.13 -1.58
N ALA A 30 -25.12 -15.67 -0.73
CA ALA A 30 -24.83 -14.61 0.24
C ALA A 30 -23.72 -15.00 1.22
N VAL A 31 -23.69 -16.24 1.72
CA VAL A 31 -22.64 -16.73 2.62
C VAL A 31 -21.28 -16.79 1.92
N ILE A 32 -21.23 -17.27 0.67
CA ILE A 32 -19.98 -17.32 -0.12
C ILE A 32 -19.45 -15.90 -0.36
N ILE A 33 -20.33 -14.99 -0.81
CA ILE A 33 -19.97 -13.58 -1.05
C ILE A 33 -19.48 -12.95 0.26
N LEU A 34 -20.17 -13.17 1.38
CA LEU A 34 -19.79 -12.62 2.67
C LEU A 34 -18.41 -13.11 3.12
N HIS A 35 -18.11 -14.40 2.90
CA HIS A 35 -16.81 -14.98 3.24
C HIS A 35 -15.66 -14.32 2.46
N TRP A 36 -15.83 -14.07 1.16
CA TRP A 36 -14.84 -13.36 0.36
C TRP A 36 -14.79 -11.87 0.69
N ALA A 37 -15.94 -11.23 0.88
CA ALA A 37 -16.04 -9.82 1.26
C ALA A 37 -15.34 -9.54 2.60
N GLN A 38 -15.40 -10.45 3.57
CA GLN A 38 -14.66 -10.34 4.83
C GLN A 38 -13.15 -10.34 4.64
N GLY A 39 -12.62 -11.18 3.74
CA GLY A 39 -11.20 -11.19 3.39
C GLY A 39 -10.78 -9.89 2.71
N LEU A 40 -11.53 -9.47 1.68
CA LEU A 40 -11.33 -8.20 0.99
C LEU A 40 -11.38 -7.00 1.93
N LEU A 41 -12.35 -6.97 2.84
CA LEU A 41 -12.48 -5.88 3.81
C LEU A 41 -11.29 -5.83 4.76
N ARG A 42 -10.78 -6.99 5.22
CA ARG A 42 -9.58 -7.07 6.06
C ARG A 42 -8.34 -6.61 5.32
N ASP A 43 -8.18 -6.99 4.05
CA ASP A 43 -7.02 -6.59 3.25
C ASP A 43 -7.06 -5.09 2.94
N ALA A 44 -8.23 -4.57 2.57
CA ALA A 44 -8.44 -3.14 2.32
C ALA A 44 -8.26 -2.30 3.60
N THR A 45 -8.77 -2.78 4.73
CA THR A 45 -8.58 -2.08 6.02
C THR A 45 -7.13 -2.16 6.47
N ALA A 46 -6.41 -3.27 6.24
CA ALA A 46 -4.98 -3.35 6.54
C ALA A 46 -4.15 -2.37 5.69
N GLN A 47 -4.54 -2.08 4.45
CA GLN A 47 -3.87 -1.06 3.63
C GLN A 47 -4.20 0.38 4.08
N LEU A 48 -5.44 0.66 4.49
CA LEU A 48 -5.81 1.98 5.05
C LEU A 48 -5.24 2.21 6.45
N VAL A 49 -5.11 1.14 7.23
CA VAL A 49 -4.55 1.12 8.59
C VAL A 49 -3.05 0.84 8.57
N ASP A 50 -2.44 0.71 7.38
CA ASP A 50 -1.00 0.58 7.21
C ASP A 50 -0.36 1.90 7.62
N ARG A 51 -0.12 1.89 8.92
CA ARG A 51 0.73 2.71 9.76
C ARG A 51 1.58 3.67 8.94
N LEU A 52 1.43 4.95 9.28
CA LEU A 52 2.45 5.95 9.03
C LEU A 52 3.83 5.29 9.21
N PRO A 53 4.77 5.49 8.27
CA PRO A 53 6.12 4.98 8.44
C PRO A 53 6.59 5.35 9.85
N SER A 54 7.25 4.41 10.53
CA SER A 54 7.88 4.72 11.81
C SER A 54 8.59 6.07 11.69
N ASP A 55 8.40 6.96 12.67
CA ASP A 55 8.87 8.35 12.63
C ASP A 55 10.37 8.46 12.31
N GLU A 56 11.12 7.37 12.44
CA GLU A 56 12.53 7.22 12.05
C GLU A 56 12.83 7.54 10.58
N LEU A 57 12.03 7.08 9.61
CA LEU A 57 12.35 7.27 8.18
C LEU A 57 12.18 8.74 7.74
N PRO A 58 11.05 9.42 8.06
CA PRO A 58 10.92 10.85 7.82
C PRO A 58 12.01 11.68 8.51
N LEU A 59 12.34 11.35 9.77
CA LEU A 59 13.35 12.05 10.55
C LEU A 59 14.75 11.91 9.92
N PHE A 60 15.12 10.69 9.51
CA PHE A 60 16.38 10.43 8.80
C PHE A 60 16.49 11.26 7.51
N ILE A 61 15.44 11.29 6.69
CA ILE A 61 15.44 12.03 5.43
C ILE A 61 15.63 13.53 5.69
N ARG A 62 14.88 14.10 6.65
CA ARG A 62 15.00 15.51 7.02
C ARG A 62 16.41 15.84 7.51
N GLN A 63 16.94 15.09 8.48
CA GLN A 63 18.29 15.32 9.01
C GLN A 63 19.37 15.22 7.93
N THR A 64 19.25 14.25 7.03
CA THR A 64 20.23 14.03 5.97
C THR A 64 20.23 15.20 4.98
N LEU A 65 19.05 15.63 4.53
CA LEU A 65 18.92 16.72 3.56
C LEU A 65 19.16 18.11 4.17
N GLU A 66 18.71 18.35 5.40
CA GLU A 66 18.91 19.61 6.13
C GLU A 66 20.33 19.75 6.70
N SER A 67 21.16 18.69 6.64
CA SER A 67 22.59 18.79 6.92
C SER A 67 23.37 19.50 5.82
N GLU A 68 22.82 19.57 4.60
CA GLU A 68 23.41 20.34 3.51
C GLU A 68 23.23 21.85 3.76
N PRO A 69 24.24 22.67 3.41
CA PRO A 69 24.19 24.11 3.66
C PRO A 69 23.02 24.76 2.92
N ALA A 70 22.30 25.63 3.63
CA ALA A 70 21.17 26.41 3.11
C ALA A 70 20.11 25.56 2.38
N THR A 71 19.88 24.33 2.86
CA THR A 71 18.93 23.37 2.29
C THR A 71 17.88 23.01 3.33
N TRP A 72 16.59 23.04 2.99
CA TRP A 72 15.53 22.56 3.88
C TRP A 72 14.41 21.83 3.15
N VAL A 73 13.80 20.86 3.84
CA VAL A 73 12.73 20.02 3.28
C VAL A 73 11.38 20.71 3.46
N THR A 74 10.81 21.22 2.36
CA THR A 74 9.52 21.92 2.36
C THR A 74 8.34 20.97 2.36
N ASP A 75 8.47 19.83 1.66
CA ASP A 75 7.46 18.78 1.63
C ASP A 75 8.12 17.40 1.63
N LEU A 76 7.52 16.45 2.34
CA LEU A 76 8.01 15.08 2.44
C LEU A 76 6.84 14.12 2.52
N HIS A 77 6.66 13.34 1.46
CA HIS A 77 5.66 12.30 1.38
C HIS A 77 6.31 10.94 1.19
N ILE A 78 5.96 9.98 2.04
CA ILE A 78 6.51 8.63 2.02
C ILE A 78 5.36 7.64 1.92
N VAL A 79 5.42 6.75 0.93
CA VAL A 79 4.40 5.74 0.65
C VAL A 79 5.02 4.37 0.67
N ARG A 80 4.37 3.41 1.32
CA ARG A 80 4.77 2.01 1.28
C ARG A 80 4.37 1.40 -0.07
N VAL A 81 5.32 0.85 -0.80
CA VAL A 81 5.11 0.21 -2.13
C VAL A 81 5.33 -1.30 -2.09
N GLY A 82 5.85 -1.84 -1.00
CA GLY A 82 6.05 -3.27 -0.79
C GLY A 82 6.18 -3.63 0.68
N SER A 83 6.38 -4.91 0.99
CA SER A 83 6.43 -5.39 2.37
C SER A 83 7.52 -4.72 3.22
N ARG A 84 8.64 -4.30 2.61
CA ARG A 84 9.74 -3.54 3.25
C ARG A 84 10.31 -2.47 2.32
N SER A 85 9.47 -1.93 1.44
CA SER A 85 9.89 -1.00 0.40
C SER A 85 9.03 0.25 0.39
N TYR A 86 9.68 1.40 0.32
CA TYR A 86 9.07 2.71 0.37
C TYR A 86 9.45 3.54 -0.85
N ALA A 87 8.50 4.34 -1.31
CA ALA A 87 8.71 5.43 -2.24
C ALA A 87 8.67 6.76 -1.47
N ALA A 88 9.54 7.70 -1.82
CA ALA A 88 9.55 9.04 -1.24
C ALA A 88 9.45 10.09 -2.35
N VAL A 89 8.58 11.07 -2.14
CA VAL A 89 8.50 12.31 -2.93
C VAL A 89 8.90 13.43 -1.99
N ILE A 90 9.93 14.17 -2.38
CA ILE A 90 10.58 15.16 -1.52
C ILE A 90 10.68 16.46 -2.28
N SER A 91 10.17 17.54 -1.70
CA SER A 91 10.40 18.89 -2.17
C SER A 91 11.43 19.56 -1.27
N VAL A 92 12.50 20.03 -1.88
CA VAL A 92 13.63 20.66 -1.19
C VAL A 92 13.76 22.09 -1.67
N PHE A 93 13.97 23.01 -0.73
CA PHE A 93 14.44 24.34 -1.04
C PHE A 93 15.95 24.39 -0.83
N ALA A 94 16.65 25.05 -1.75
CA ALA A 94 18.08 25.34 -1.59
C ALA A 94 18.44 26.69 -2.22
N ASP A 95 19.19 27.52 -1.49
CA ASP A 95 19.72 28.79 -2.02
C ASP A 95 20.69 28.57 -3.19
N SER A 96 21.40 27.44 -3.18
CA SER A 96 22.31 27.00 -4.25
C SER A 96 22.01 25.55 -4.60
N PRO A 97 21.00 25.30 -5.47
CA PRO A 97 20.47 23.96 -5.70
C PRO A 97 21.50 23.07 -6.41
N ARG A 98 21.67 21.85 -5.88
CA ARG A 98 22.45 20.78 -6.50
C ARG A 98 21.57 19.93 -7.43
N PRO A 99 22.13 19.12 -8.36
CA PRO A 99 21.31 18.22 -9.16
C PRO A 99 20.51 17.25 -8.28
N PRO A 100 19.28 16.86 -8.67
CA PRO A 100 18.45 15.91 -7.91
C PRO A 100 19.17 14.61 -7.53
N GLU A 101 20.06 14.13 -8.40
CA GLU A 101 20.86 12.92 -8.16
C GLU A 101 21.77 13.03 -6.94
N HIS A 102 22.26 14.24 -6.60
CA HIS A 102 23.04 14.47 -5.38
C HIS A 102 22.22 14.12 -4.13
N TYR A 103 20.99 14.65 -4.05
CA TYR A 103 20.11 14.39 -2.92
C TYR A 103 19.63 12.93 -2.86
N LYS A 104 19.38 12.31 -4.01
CA LYS A 104 19.07 10.87 -4.08
C LYS A 104 20.23 10.02 -3.57
N GLN A 105 21.48 10.38 -3.88
CA GLN A 105 22.66 9.66 -3.39
C GLN A 105 22.83 9.76 -1.87
N LEU A 106 22.53 10.90 -1.26
CA LEU A 106 22.56 11.06 0.20
C LEU A 106 21.58 10.08 0.88
N LEU A 107 20.44 9.82 0.26
CA LEU A 107 19.41 8.91 0.78
C LEU A 107 19.63 7.43 0.42
N ALA A 108 20.58 7.13 -0.48
CA ALA A 108 20.90 5.77 -0.92
C ALA A 108 21.42 4.85 0.21
N LEU A 109 21.79 5.43 1.36
CA LEU A 109 22.15 4.70 2.58
C LEU A 109 21.01 3.81 3.10
N ARG A 110 19.74 4.13 2.80
CA ARG A 110 18.58 3.32 3.18
C ARG A 110 18.07 2.50 2.01
N GLN A 111 18.39 1.21 2.01
CA GLN A 111 17.95 0.25 0.98
C GLN A 111 16.43 0.04 0.92
N GLU A 112 15.71 0.48 1.96
CA GLU A 112 14.25 0.43 2.02
C GLU A 112 13.60 1.47 1.08
N LEU A 113 14.32 2.53 0.68
CA LEU A 113 13.86 3.54 -0.28
C LEU A 113 14.14 3.06 -1.72
N VAL A 114 13.13 2.49 -2.37
CA VAL A 114 13.26 1.90 -3.72
C VAL A 114 12.96 2.90 -4.84
N HIS A 115 12.23 3.97 -4.52
CA HIS A 115 11.91 5.03 -5.48
C HIS A 115 11.96 6.39 -4.78
N VAL A 116 12.81 7.30 -5.26
CA VAL A 116 12.95 8.64 -4.69
C VAL A 116 12.82 9.66 -5.82
N SER A 117 11.85 10.56 -5.67
CA SER A 117 11.71 11.74 -6.50
C SER A 117 12.05 12.98 -5.67
N VAL A 118 12.95 13.81 -6.18
CA VAL A 118 13.36 15.06 -5.52
C VAL A 118 13.02 16.22 -6.46
N GLU A 119 12.13 17.09 -6.00
CA GLU A 119 11.83 18.36 -6.63
C GLU A 119 12.58 19.48 -5.90
N ILE A 120 13.17 20.39 -6.66
CA ILE A 120 14.03 21.44 -6.10
C ILE A 120 13.42 22.80 -6.44
N HIS A 121 13.08 23.55 -5.40
CA HIS A 121 12.63 24.92 -5.49
C HIS A 121 13.81 25.87 -5.29
N ARG A 122 13.91 26.88 -6.15
CA ARG A 122 14.87 27.98 -6.07
C ARG A 122 14.10 29.30 -6.00
N HIS A 123 14.66 30.28 -5.29
CA HIS A 123 14.14 31.64 -5.25
C HIS A 123 14.56 32.46 -6.47
#